data_AF-A0A6H1KMZ1-F1
#
_entry.id   AF-A0A6H1KMZ1-F1
#
_cell.length_a   1.000
_cell.length_b   1.000
_cell.length_c   1.000
_cell.angle_alpha   90.00
_cell.angle_beta   90.00
_cell.angle_gamma   90.00
#
_symmetry.space_group_name_H-M   'P 1'
#
loop_
_entity.id
_entity.type
_entity.pdbx_description
1 polymer ?
#
loop_
_entity_poly.entity_id
_entity_poly.type
_entity_poly.pdbx_seq_one_letter_code
_entity_poly.pdbx_strand_id
1 'polypeptide(L)'
;MTDTAAALITRGDQICFPEPLTRARVVRRPNRFIIDADIAGTETSCHCPTTGRIGNLVLDGLPCLLSRSHNPARKTPYTVEAVSVDAPGTRKPAWIGINQTAANRYVEQALTNNLLPEIVTAHSVQREKTLGRSRLDFLVNDATYVEVKTPWTTSRCPSGTTSAPGPALCLPPPTGW
;
A
#
# COMPACT_ATOMS: atom_id res chain seq x y z
N MET A 1 -5.87 -15.63 -11.75
CA MET A 1 -5.21 -16.25 -10.57
C MET A 1 -4.62 -15.13 -9.72
N THR A 2 -5.47 -14.48 -8.93
CA THR A 2 -5.06 -13.39 -8.03
C THR A 2 -4.77 -14.02 -6.68
N ASP A 3 -3.47 -14.10 -6.42
CA ASP A 3 -2.84 -14.77 -5.31
C ASP A 3 -3.10 -13.99 -4.01
N THR A 4 -3.67 -14.67 -3.02
CA THR A 4 -4.01 -14.14 -1.70
C THR A 4 -2.76 -13.76 -0.93
N ALA A 5 -2.24 -12.55 -1.17
CA ALA A 5 -1.71 -11.75 -0.06
C ALA A 5 -2.82 -11.71 1.00
N ALA A 6 -2.47 -11.94 2.27
CA ALA A 6 -3.39 -12.22 3.37
C ALA A 6 -4.73 -11.44 3.30
N ALA A 7 -5.84 -12.14 3.46
CA ALA A 7 -7.17 -11.52 3.42
C ALA A 7 -7.25 -10.43 4.50
N LEU A 8 -7.36 -9.16 4.06
CA LEU A 8 -7.49 -8.03 4.97
C LEU A 8 -8.77 -8.19 5.79
N ILE A 9 -8.71 -7.79 7.06
CA ILE A 9 -9.86 -7.80 7.97
C ILE A 9 -10.13 -6.39 8.47
N THR A 10 -11.37 -6.10 8.83
CA THR A 10 -11.73 -4.82 9.43
C THR A 10 -11.98 -5.00 10.93
N ARG A 11 -11.40 -4.12 11.75
CA ARG A 11 -11.62 -4.06 13.20
C ARG A 11 -11.98 -2.63 13.59
N GLY A 12 -13.28 -2.38 13.77
CA GLY A 12 -13.78 -1.02 13.97
C GLY A 12 -13.50 -0.15 12.73
N ASP A 13 -12.76 0.93 12.90
CA ASP A 13 -12.36 1.87 11.86
C ASP A 13 -11.02 1.52 11.18
N GLN A 14 -10.42 0.37 11.53
CA GLN A 14 -9.11 -0.03 11.03
C GLN A 14 -9.19 -1.19 10.04
N ILE A 15 -8.42 -1.09 8.96
CA ILE A 15 -8.11 -2.21 8.06
C ILE A 15 -6.81 -2.85 8.54
N CYS A 16 -6.86 -4.14 8.86
CA CYS A 16 -5.75 -4.89 9.44
C CYS A 16 -5.34 -6.05 8.55
N PHE A 17 -4.08 -6.44 8.66
CA PHE A 17 -3.65 -7.77 8.24
C PHE A 17 -4.22 -8.82 9.19
N PRO A 18 -4.58 -10.02 8.69
CA PRO A 18 -5.15 -11.07 9.53
C PRO A 18 -4.11 -11.67 10.49
N GLU A 19 -2.83 -11.55 10.15
CA GLU A 19 -1.69 -11.99 10.94
C GLU A 19 -0.70 -10.82 11.13
N PRO A 20 0.06 -10.81 12.24
CA PRO A 20 1.14 -9.84 12.43
C PRO A 20 2.17 -9.91 11.30
N LEU A 21 2.62 -8.75 10.82
CA LEU A 21 3.67 -8.67 9.82
C LEU A 21 5.03 -9.00 10.44
N THR A 22 5.85 -9.75 9.69
CA THR A 22 7.22 -10.06 10.08
C THR A 22 8.12 -8.86 9.81
N ARG A 23 8.89 -8.44 10.81
CA ARG A 23 9.92 -7.41 10.65
C ARG A 23 11.18 -8.00 10.02
N ALA A 24 11.74 -7.29 9.06
CA ALA A 24 12.96 -7.66 8.38
C ALA A 24 13.75 -6.41 7.95
N ARG A 25 14.91 -6.63 7.33
CA ARG A 25 15.70 -5.58 6.69
C ARG A 25 15.94 -5.95 5.24
N VAL A 26 15.70 -5.02 4.33
CA VAL A 26 16.00 -5.25 2.91
C VAL A 26 17.50 -5.42 2.73
N VAL A 27 17.91 -6.48 2.04
CA VAL A 27 19.31 -6.70 1.63
C VAL A 27 19.53 -6.06 0.25
N ARG A 28 18.69 -6.43 -0.72
CA ARG A 28 18.75 -5.92 -2.10
C ARG A 28 17.46 -6.19 -2.86
N ARG A 29 17.25 -5.49 -3.97
CA ARG A 29 16.20 -5.77 -4.96
C ARG A 29 16.81 -6.25 -6.28
N PRO A 30 17.11 -7.55 -6.44
CA PRO A 30 17.84 -8.05 -7.60
C PRO A 30 17.05 -7.91 -8.92
N ASN A 31 15.72 -7.89 -8.86
CA ASN A 31 14.87 -7.64 -10.02
C ASN A 31 13.49 -7.09 -9.61
N ARG A 32 12.63 -6.79 -10.59
CA ARG A 32 11.32 -6.17 -10.32
C ARG A 32 10.34 -7.03 -9.53
N PHE A 33 10.57 -8.33 -9.38
CA PHE A 33 9.66 -9.27 -8.73
C PHE A 33 10.17 -9.80 -7.38
N ILE A 34 11.45 -9.56 -7.06
CA ILE A 34 12.12 -10.11 -5.87
C ILE A 34 12.78 -8.99 -5.07
N ILE A 35 12.60 -9.04 -3.75
CA ILE A 35 13.39 -8.32 -2.76
C ILE A 35 13.97 -9.37 -1.82
N ASP A 36 15.29 -9.44 -1.70
CA ASP A 36 15.94 -10.25 -0.69
C ASP A 36 15.91 -9.47 0.63
N ALA A 37 15.47 -10.13 1.71
CA ALA A 37 15.36 -9.53 3.03
C ALA A 37 16.00 -10.43 4.09
N ASP A 38 16.71 -9.82 5.03
CA ASP A 38 17.23 -10.46 6.23
C ASP A 38 16.12 -10.55 7.28
N ILE A 39 15.69 -11.79 7.52
CA ILE A 39 14.72 -12.16 8.55
C ILE A 39 15.49 -12.84 9.68
N ALA A 40 15.73 -12.11 10.77
CA ALA A 40 16.40 -12.62 11.97
C ALA A 40 17.76 -13.31 11.71
N GLY A 41 18.56 -12.78 10.79
CA GLY A 41 19.87 -13.30 10.40
C GLY A 41 19.85 -14.21 9.17
N THR A 42 18.67 -14.51 8.61
CA THR A 42 18.52 -15.37 7.42
C THR A 42 18.06 -14.57 6.22
N GLU A 43 18.88 -14.53 5.15
CA GLU A 43 18.50 -13.93 3.88
C GLU A 43 17.44 -14.79 3.18
N THR A 44 16.29 -14.18 2.89
CA THR A 44 15.13 -14.83 2.29
C THR A 44 14.62 -14.02 1.10
N SER A 45 14.46 -14.67 -0.06
CA SER A 45 13.84 -14.03 -1.22
C SER A 45 12.33 -13.85 -1.03
N CYS A 46 11.89 -12.60 -1.05
CA CYS A 46 10.52 -12.18 -0.86
C CYS A 46 9.94 -11.63 -2.18
N HIS A 47 8.63 -11.74 -2.35
CA HIS A 47 7.94 -11.13 -3.47
C HIS A 47 7.95 -9.59 -3.36
N CYS A 48 8.32 -8.93 -4.45
CA CYS A 48 8.15 -7.49 -4.64
C CYS A 48 6.80 -7.20 -5.30
N PRO A 49 5.82 -6.62 -4.59
CA PRO A 49 4.47 -6.37 -5.12
C PRO A 49 4.37 -5.06 -5.93
N THR A 50 5.47 -4.67 -6.59
CA THR A 50 5.55 -3.46 -7.40
C THR A 50 6.23 -3.81 -8.72
N THR A 51 5.55 -3.62 -9.84
CA THR A 51 6.10 -3.92 -11.17
C THR A 51 7.09 -2.87 -11.67
N GLY A 52 7.06 -1.66 -11.09
CA GLY A 52 7.90 -0.52 -11.44
C GLY A 52 8.90 -0.11 -10.36
N ARG A 53 9.34 1.15 -10.44
CA ARG A 53 10.14 1.79 -9.39
C ARG A 53 9.29 2.01 -8.13
N ILE A 54 9.91 1.91 -6.97
CA ILE A 54 9.30 2.25 -5.69
C ILE A 54 9.72 3.69 -5.38
N GLY A 55 9.10 4.64 -6.08
CA GLY A 55 9.55 6.04 -6.12
C GLY A 55 11.03 6.17 -6.51
N ASN A 56 11.75 7.07 -5.83
CA ASN A 56 13.21 7.24 -5.93
C ASN A 56 13.94 6.61 -4.74
N LEU A 57 13.36 5.60 -4.08
CA LEU A 57 13.94 5.00 -2.88
C LEU A 57 15.08 4.04 -3.23
N VAL A 58 16.19 4.19 -2.51
CA VAL A 58 17.22 3.15 -2.37
C VAL A 58 16.77 2.25 -1.23
N LEU A 59 16.47 0.99 -1.54
CA LEU A 59 15.84 0.07 -0.58
C LEU A 59 16.84 -0.65 0.32
N ASP A 60 18.09 -0.77 -0.13
CA ASP A 60 19.11 -1.57 0.56
C ASP A 60 19.32 -1.06 1.99
N GLY A 61 19.23 -1.97 2.96
CA GLY A 61 19.34 -1.66 4.38
C GLY A 61 18.07 -1.12 5.05
N LEU A 62 17.01 -0.80 4.30
CA LEU A 62 15.79 -0.25 4.90
C LEU A 62 15.05 -1.30 5.74
N PRO A 63 14.49 -0.91 6.92
CA PRO A 63 13.52 -1.72 7.62
C PRO A 63 12.31 -2.01 6.72
N CYS A 64 11.79 -3.24 6.79
CA CYS A 64 10.60 -3.63 6.05
C CYS A 64 9.66 -4.52 6.87
N LEU A 65 8.40 -4.57 6.41
CA LEU A 65 7.35 -5.43 6.94
C LEU A 65 6.92 -6.43 5.88
N LEU A 66 6.83 -7.70 6.27
CA LEU A 66 6.53 -8.81 5.39
C LEU A 66 5.20 -9.47 5.78
N SER A 67 4.34 -9.72 4.81
CA SER A 67 3.21 -10.64 4.99
C SER A 67 3.62 -12.05 4.59
N ARG A 68 3.12 -13.06 5.30
CA ARG A 68 3.35 -14.47 4.99
C ARG A 68 2.30 -14.98 4.00
N SER A 69 2.74 -15.73 3.01
CA SER A 69 1.86 -16.54 2.16
C SER A 69 1.77 -17.96 2.72
N HIS A 70 0.55 -18.47 2.83
CA HIS A 70 0.29 -19.87 3.19
C HIS A 70 0.03 -20.76 1.98
N ASN A 71 0.09 -20.21 0.76
CA ASN A 71 -0.03 -20.99 -0.46
C ASN A 71 1.25 -21.80 -0.71
N PRO A 72 1.21 -23.15 -0.62
CA PRO A 72 2.40 -23.99 -0.77
C PRO A 72 2.96 -23.98 -2.19
N ALA A 73 2.18 -23.56 -3.20
CA ALA A 73 2.64 -23.45 -4.58
C ALA A 73 3.47 -22.18 -4.84
N ARG A 74 3.52 -21.23 -3.90
CA ARG A 74 4.33 -20.02 -4.07
C ARG A 74 5.82 -20.33 -3.94
N LYS A 75 6.61 -19.79 -4.87
CA LYS A 75 8.08 -19.82 -4.81
C LYS A 75 8.65 -18.93 -3.70
N THR A 76 7.96 -17.84 -3.36
CA THR A 76 8.37 -16.87 -2.34
C THR A 76 7.40 -16.94 -1.15
N PRO A 77 7.88 -17.25 0.07
CA PRO A 77 7.01 -17.42 1.24
C PRO A 77 6.49 -16.09 1.81
N TYR A 78 7.10 -14.97 1.44
CA TYR A 78 6.78 -13.65 1.95
C TYR A 78 6.53 -12.64 0.83
N THR A 79 5.73 -11.61 1.11
CA THR A 79 5.57 -10.40 0.29
C THR A 79 6.02 -9.19 1.10
N VAL A 80 6.81 -8.29 0.51
CA VAL A 80 7.20 -7.03 1.17
C VAL A 80 6.06 -6.03 1.08
N GLU A 81 5.37 -5.79 2.19
CA GLU A 81 4.17 -4.94 2.23
C GLU A 81 4.51 -3.46 2.40
N ALA A 82 5.51 -3.16 3.23
CA ALA A 82 5.91 -1.80 3.55
C ALA A 82 7.42 -1.70 3.84
N VAL A 83 7.96 -0.50 3.64
CA VAL A 83 9.33 -0.12 4.03
C VAL A 83 9.30 1.13 4.89
N SER A 84 10.35 1.36 5.68
CA SER A 84 10.55 2.62 6.38
C SER A 84 11.84 3.26 5.92
N VAL A 85 11.83 4.59 5.74
CA VAL A 85 13.01 5.41 5.44
C VAL A 85 13.58 6.07 6.70
N ASP A 86 12.97 5.82 7.86
CA ASP A 86 13.48 6.30 9.13
C ASP A 86 14.75 5.54 9.52
N ALA A 87 15.55 6.16 10.40
CA ALA A 87 16.79 5.56 10.89
C ALA A 87 16.52 4.18 11.54
N PRO A 88 17.40 3.19 11.32
CA PRO A 88 17.32 1.91 12.02
C PRO A 88 17.24 2.10 13.55
N GLY A 89 16.36 1.36 14.21
CA GLY A 89 16.16 1.47 15.67
C GLY A 89 15.19 2.57 16.10
N THR A 90 14.61 3.33 15.17
CA THR A 90 13.50 4.25 15.47
C THR A 90 12.39 3.51 16.19
N ARG A 91 11.97 4.00 17.37
CA ARG A 91 10.99 3.32 18.24
C ARG A 91 9.61 3.19 17.56
N LYS A 92 9.22 4.19 16.77
CA LYS A 92 7.95 4.24 16.04
C LYS A 92 8.22 4.72 14.60
N PRO A 93 8.71 3.84 13.72
CA PRO A 93 8.99 4.21 12.34
C PRO A 93 7.69 4.45 11.57
N ALA A 94 7.69 5.44 10.70
CA ALA A 94 6.66 5.62 9.68
C ALA A 94 6.84 4.56 8.59
N TRP A 95 5.73 3.93 8.21
CA TRP A 95 5.71 2.86 7.21
C TRP A 95 5.09 3.36 5.91
N ILE A 96 5.81 3.13 4.81
CA ILE A 96 5.36 3.42 3.45
C ILE A 96 4.94 2.10 2.84
N GLY A 97 3.64 1.93 2.59
CA GLY A 97 3.10 0.77 1.90
C GLY A 97 3.56 0.73 0.45
N ILE A 98 4.14 -0.40 0.01
CA ILE A 98 4.65 -0.57 -1.35
C ILE A 98 3.84 -1.54 -2.21
N ASN A 99 2.87 -2.23 -1.61
CA ASN A 99 2.03 -3.19 -2.30
C ASN A 99 0.94 -2.52 -3.15
N GLN A 100 1.33 -2.15 -4.38
CA GLN A 100 0.43 -1.54 -5.35
C GLN A 100 -0.68 -2.50 -5.79
N THR A 101 -0.40 -3.80 -5.85
CA THR A 101 -1.39 -4.82 -6.25
C THR A 101 -2.53 -4.99 -5.25
N ALA A 102 -2.33 -4.56 -4.00
CA ALA A 102 -3.33 -4.63 -2.95
C ALA A 102 -4.17 -3.34 -2.83
N ALA A 103 -3.83 -2.26 -3.53
CA ALA A 103 -4.47 -0.95 -3.37
C ALA A 103 -6.00 -1.01 -3.53
N ASN A 104 -6.48 -1.60 -4.63
CA ASN A 104 -7.92 -1.75 -4.86
C ASN A 104 -8.58 -2.59 -3.76
N ARG A 105 -7.88 -3.54 -3.15
CA ARG A 105 -8.43 -4.34 -2.04
C ARG A 105 -8.59 -3.50 -0.78
N TYR A 106 -7.64 -2.62 -0.46
CA TYR A 106 -7.78 -1.69 0.66
C TYR A 106 -8.96 -0.73 0.44
N VAL A 107 -9.08 -0.18 -0.77
CA VAL A 107 -10.20 0.72 -1.11
C VAL A 107 -11.54 0.00 -1.06
N GLU A 108 -11.62 -1.22 -1.58
CA GLU A 108 -12.83 -2.03 -1.50
C GLU A 108 -13.24 -2.33 -0.05
N GLN A 109 -12.29 -2.68 0.81
CA GLN A 109 -12.54 -2.87 2.24
C GLN A 109 -13.01 -1.58 2.90
N ALA A 110 -12.38 -0.45 2.58
CA ALA A 110 -12.78 0.85 3.10
C ALA A 110 -14.20 1.24 2.67
N LEU A 111 -14.53 1.04 1.39
CA LEU A 111 -15.87 1.30 0.85
C LEU A 111 -16.92 0.39 1.50
N THR A 112 -16.69 -0.92 1.51
CA THR A 112 -17.64 -1.92 2.03
C THR A 112 -17.91 -1.73 3.53
N ASN A 113 -16.92 -1.24 4.29
CA ASN A 113 -17.06 -0.97 5.72
C ASN A 113 -17.38 0.50 6.04
N ASN A 114 -17.70 1.33 5.03
CA ASN A 114 -18.04 2.75 5.20
C ASN A 114 -16.98 3.57 5.95
N LEU A 115 -15.70 3.29 5.70
CA LEU A 115 -14.55 3.99 6.28
C LEU A 115 -14.18 5.28 5.52
N LEU A 116 -14.87 5.59 4.42
CA LEU A 116 -14.66 6.79 3.59
C LEU A 116 -15.96 7.60 3.43
N PRO A 117 -16.65 7.98 4.51
CA PRO A 117 -17.98 8.61 4.44
C PRO A 117 -17.96 9.99 3.76
N GLU A 118 -16.82 10.68 3.77
CA GLU A 118 -16.64 11.96 3.05
C GLU A 118 -16.61 11.80 1.52
N ILE A 119 -16.34 10.58 1.03
CA ILE A 119 -16.34 10.26 -0.40
C ILE A 119 -17.69 9.65 -0.80
N VAL A 120 -18.08 8.56 -0.15
CA VAL A 120 -19.33 7.84 -0.41
C VAL A 120 -19.65 6.88 0.73
N THR A 121 -20.92 6.80 1.12
CA THR A 121 -21.45 5.72 1.97
C THR A 121 -21.98 4.60 1.08
N ALA A 122 -21.36 3.43 1.12
CA ALA A 122 -21.67 2.31 0.25
C ALA A 122 -22.77 1.40 0.81
N HIS A 123 -23.72 1.06 -0.06
CA HIS A 123 -24.71 -0.01 0.07
C HIS A 123 -24.47 -1.12 -0.95
N SER A 124 -23.84 -0.79 -2.09
CA SER A 124 -23.34 -1.75 -3.07
C SER A 124 -21.98 -1.31 -3.62
N VAL A 125 -21.11 -2.27 -3.90
CA VAL A 125 -19.78 -2.05 -4.51
C VAL A 125 -19.59 -3.06 -5.63
N GLN A 126 -19.36 -2.57 -6.85
CA GLN A 126 -19.04 -3.39 -8.02
C GLN A 126 -17.61 -3.08 -8.48
N ARG A 127 -16.79 -4.12 -8.68
CA ARG A 127 -15.41 -3.97 -9.19
C ARG A 127 -15.37 -3.87 -10.71
N GLU A 128 -14.32 -3.23 -11.23
CA GLU A 128 -13.92 -3.27 -12.65
C GLU A 128 -15.07 -2.90 -13.60
N LYS A 129 -15.79 -1.81 -13.30
CA LYS A 129 -16.99 -1.41 -14.04
C LYS A 129 -16.63 -0.75 -15.37
N THR A 130 -17.19 -1.27 -16.46
CA THR A 130 -17.09 -0.64 -17.78
C THR A 130 -17.86 0.68 -17.83
N LEU A 131 -17.21 1.75 -18.29
CA LEU A 131 -17.79 3.04 -18.61
C LEU A 131 -17.34 3.46 -20.02
N GLY A 132 -18.24 3.35 -20.99
CA GLY A 132 -17.91 3.57 -22.40
C GLY A 132 -16.83 2.61 -22.88
N ARG A 133 -15.67 3.15 -23.28
CA ARG A 133 -14.50 2.39 -23.76
C ARG A 133 -13.46 2.11 -22.67
N SER A 134 -13.70 2.57 -21.45
CA SER A 134 -12.80 2.43 -20.32
C SER A 134 -13.38 1.50 -19.26
N ARG A 135 -12.53 1.07 -18.33
CA ARG A 135 -12.93 0.31 -17.15
C ARG A 135 -12.41 1.04 -15.92
N LEU A 136 -13.31 1.36 -15.00
CA LEU A 136 -13.01 2.03 -13.74
C LEU A 136 -12.96 1.02 -12.61
N ASP A 137 -12.17 1.31 -11.59
CA ASP A 137 -11.91 0.36 -10.50
C ASP A 137 -13.19 -0.05 -9.75
N PHE A 138 -14.10 0.90 -9.47
CA PHE A 138 -15.35 0.64 -8.77
C PHE A 138 -16.55 1.45 -9.29
N LEU A 139 -17.73 0.87 -9.13
CA LEU A 139 -19.03 1.56 -9.13
C LEU A 139 -19.71 1.31 -7.78
N VAL A 140 -20.06 2.39 -7.08
CA VAL A 140 -20.68 2.38 -5.76
C VAL A 140 -22.12 2.88 -5.87
N ASN A 141 -23.06 2.16 -5.26
CA ASN A 141 -24.50 2.48 -5.25
C ASN A 141 -25.11 2.68 -6.64
N ASP A 142 -24.55 2.04 -7.67
CA ASP A 142 -24.92 2.20 -9.08
C ASP A 142 -24.89 3.65 -9.60
N ALA A 143 -24.22 4.56 -8.88
CA ALA A 143 -24.23 5.99 -9.17
C ALA A 143 -22.84 6.65 -9.16
N THR A 144 -21.95 6.21 -8.26
CA THR A 144 -20.64 6.85 -8.07
C THR A 144 -19.52 5.96 -8.60
N TYR A 145 -18.83 6.42 -9.64
CA TYR A 145 -17.61 5.77 -10.11
C TYR A 145 -16.41 6.19 -9.27
N VAL A 146 -15.58 5.23 -8.88
CA VAL A 146 -14.35 5.47 -8.11
C VAL A 146 -13.17 4.82 -8.82
N GLU A 147 -12.12 5.61 -9.03
CA GLU A 147 -10.85 5.18 -9.61
C GLU A 147 -9.75 5.32 -8.55
N VAL A 148 -8.95 4.28 -8.39
CA VAL A 148 -7.86 4.19 -7.43
C VAL A 148 -6.53 4.48 -8.11
N LYS A 149 -5.73 5.35 -7.48
CA LYS A 149 -4.37 5.64 -7.91
C LYS A 149 -3.42 5.50 -6.73
N THR A 150 -2.22 4.99 -7.01
CA THR A 150 -1.13 4.81 -6.04
C THR A 150 0.04 5.72 -6.41
N PRO A 151 -0.05 7.03 -6.14
CA PRO A 151 1.04 7.94 -6.44
C PRO A 151 2.22 7.68 -5.49
N TRP A 152 3.44 7.69 -6.03
CA TRP A 152 4.68 7.65 -5.24
C TRP A 152 5.15 9.04 -4.78
N THR A 153 4.51 10.08 -5.30
CA THR A 153 4.74 11.48 -4.92
C THR A 153 3.54 11.99 -4.14
N THR A 154 3.80 12.82 -3.14
CA THR A 154 2.74 13.57 -2.48
C THR A 154 2.04 14.42 -3.52
N SER A 155 0.82 14.02 -3.88
CA SER A 155 -0.02 14.74 -4.82
C SER A 155 -0.94 15.61 -4.00
N ARG A 156 -0.82 16.94 -4.12
CA ARG A 156 -1.86 17.84 -3.59
C ARG A 156 -3.06 17.72 -4.52
N CYS A 157 -4.04 16.91 -4.14
CA CYS A 157 -5.36 16.96 -4.76
C CYS A 157 -6.12 18.11 -4.09
N PRO A 158 -6.54 19.16 -4.81
CA PRO A 158 -7.50 20.11 -4.26
C PRO A 158 -8.81 19.33 -4.07
N SER A 159 -9.08 18.87 -2.85
CA SER A 159 -10.44 18.49 -2.50
C SER A 159 -11.31 19.74 -2.67
N GLY A 160 -12.48 19.58 -3.29
CA GLY A 160 -13.46 20.66 -3.41
C GLY A 160 -13.62 21.39 -2.07
N THR A 161 -13.66 22.71 -2.15
CA THR A 161 -13.70 23.69 -1.06
C THR A 161 -14.30 23.17 0.25
N THR A 162 -13.44 22.77 1.18
CA THR A 162 -13.71 22.93 2.61
C THR A 162 -12.82 24.06 3.11
N SER A 163 -13.44 25.20 3.35
CA SER A 163 -12.80 26.35 3.97
C SER A 163 -12.37 26.02 5.39
N ALA A 164 -11.09 25.67 5.57
CA ALA A 164 -10.34 25.96 6.80
C ALA A 164 -8.84 25.93 6.48
N PRO A 165 -8.09 27.04 6.67
CA PRO A 165 -6.65 27.04 6.49
C PRO A 165 -5.99 26.44 7.75
N GLY A 166 -5.61 25.16 7.70
CA GLY A 166 -4.57 24.60 8.58
C GLY A 166 -3.19 24.83 7.96
N PRO A 167 -2.11 25.02 8.76
CA PRO A 167 -0.84 25.48 8.23
C PRO A 167 -0.26 24.44 7.28
N ALA A 168 -0.01 24.88 6.05
CA ALA A 168 0.77 24.11 5.10
C ALA A 168 2.15 23.84 5.71
N LEU A 169 2.45 22.56 5.98
CA LEU A 169 3.83 22.11 6.14
C LEU A 169 4.55 22.35 4.81
N CYS A 170 5.10 23.55 4.67
CA CYS A 170 6.18 23.83 3.74
C CYS A 170 7.43 23.18 4.32
N LEU A 171 7.83 22.04 3.75
CA LEU A 171 9.21 21.61 3.91
C LEU A 171 10.09 22.69 3.25
N PRO A 172 11.12 23.22 3.93
CA PRO A 172 12.04 24.15 3.31
C PRO A 172 12.78 23.46 2.16
N PRO A 173 13.15 24.18 1.09
CA PRO A 173 13.97 23.61 0.03
C PRO A 173 15.33 23.16 0.61
N PRO A 174 15.95 22.10 0.06
CA PRO A 174 17.27 21.67 0.48
C PRO A 174 18.26 22.81 0.25
N THR A 175 18.91 23.24 1.32
CA THR A 175 20.06 24.15 1.24
C THR A 175 21.31 23.32 0.95
N GLY A 176 21.93 23.61 -0.21
CA GLY A 176 23.33 23.45 -0.59
C GLY A 176 24.14 22.22 -0.12
N TRP A 177 24.65 21.48 -1.12
CA TRP A 177 25.86 20.63 -1.20
C TRP A 177 26.26 19.77 0.01
#